data_AF-A0A929VZY7-F1
#
_entry.id   AF-A0A929VZY7-F1
#
_cell.length_a   1.000
_cell.length_b   1.000
_cell.length_c   1.000
_cell.angle_alpha   90.00
_cell.angle_beta   90.00
_cell.angle_gamma   90.00
#
_symmetry.space_group_name_H-M   'P 1'
#
loop_
_entity.id
_entity.type
_entity.pdbx_description
1 polymer ?
#
loop_
_entity_poly.entity_id
_entity_poly.type
_entity_poly.pdbx_seq_one_letter_code
_entity_poly.pdbx_strand_id
1 'polypeptide(L)' 'MESKWFANSYDDAVAFEHRLGYGIDTKFYVVGFEIDDEILSGAYKVKNLDAIGDVLAIDAGQLNNSIPTVTSINSQRVK' A
#
# COMPACT_ATOMS: atom_id res chain seq x y z
N MET A 1 18.57 -1.19 -1.04
CA MET A 1 17.39 -2.08 -0.90
C MET A 1 16.18 -1.26 -1.27
N GLU A 2 15.38 -1.75 -2.21
CA GLU A 2 14.16 -1.07 -2.65
C GLU A 2 12.99 -1.64 -1.83
N SER A 3 12.29 -0.77 -1.12
CA SER A 3 11.09 -1.14 -0.37
C SER A 3 9.85 -0.59 -1.05
N LYS A 4 8.76 -1.34 -0.99
CA LYS A 4 7.43 -0.86 -1.37
C LYS A 4 6.65 -0.51 -0.10
N TRP A 5 5.91 0.58 -0.16
CA TRP A 5 5.07 1.09 0.93
C TRP A 5 3.62 0.70 0.70
N PHE A 6 2.94 0.34 1.78
CA PHE A 6 1.56 -0.09 1.77
C PHE A 6 0.81 0.55 2.94
N ALA A 7 -0.46 0.86 2.71
CA ALA A 7 -1.37 1.28 3.76
C ALA A 7 -2.06 0.04 4.37
N ASN A 8 -2.41 0.11 5.66
CA ASN A 8 -3.10 -0.98 6.35
C ASN A 8 -4.59 -1.09 6.02
N SER A 9 -5.16 -0.08 5.37
CA SER A 9 -6.57 -0.06 5.01
C SER A 9 -6.80 0.58 3.65
N TYR A 10 -7.97 0.30 3.09
CA TYR A 10 -8.44 0.92 1.86
C TYR A 10 -8.52 2.45 1.99
N ASP A 11 -9.13 2.94 3.07
CA ASP A 11 -9.35 4.37 3.30
C ASP A 11 -8.02 5.14 3.45
N ASP A 12 -7.05 4.54 4.13
CA ASP A 12 -5.70 5.12 4.27
C ASP A 12 -4.97 5.14 2.92
N ALA A 13 -5.10 4.11 2.08
CA ALA A 13 -4.52 4.08 0.73
C ALA A 13 -5.14 5.16 -0.17
N VAL A 14 -6.44 5.37 -0.08
CA VAL A 14 -7.16 6.44 -0.78
C VAL A 14 -6.70 7.81 -0.28
N ALA A 15 -6.59 8.00 1.04
CA ALA A 15 -6.10 9.24 1.63
C ALA A 15 -4.65 9.55 1.22
N PHE A 16 -3.80 8.52 1.12
CA PHE A 16 -2.42 8.63 0.63
C PHE A 16 -2.39 9.20 -0.78
N GLU A 17 -3.10 8.57 -1.71
CA GLU A 17 -3.11 8.99 -3.11
C GLU A 17 -3.72 10.40 -3.28
N HIS A 18 -4.77 10.74 -2.54
CA HIS A 18 -5.33 12.09 -2.60
C HIS A 18 -4.39 13.19 -2.09
N ARG A 19 -3.47 12.87 -1.17
CA ARG A 19 -2.53 13.85 -0.60
C ARG A 19 -1.21 13.93 -1.35
N LEU A 20 -0.67 12.77 -1.71
CA LEU A 20 0.69 12.61 -2.24
C LEU A 20 0.70 12.07 -3.67
N GLY A 21 -0.45 11.72 -4.25
CA GLY A 21 -0.54 11.25 -5.63
C GLY A 21 -0.01 12.32 -6.59
N TYR A 22 1.15 12.03 -7.20
CA TYR A 22 1.84 12.94 -8.12
C TYR A 22 1.32 12.84 -9.57
N GLY A 23 0.12 12.30 -9.77
CA GLY A 23 -0.45 12.04 -11.08
C GLY A 23 -1.31 13.20 -11.63
N ILE A 24 -1.19 13.47 -12.94
CA ILE A 24 -2.21 14.23 -13.68
C ILE A 24 -3.44 13.37 -14.01
N ASP A 25 -3.35 12.05 -13.78
CA ASP A 25 -4.47 11.15 -14.00
C ASP A 25 -5.51 11.35 -12.89
N THR A 26 -6.75 11.56 -13.32
CA THR A 26 -7.89 11.69 -12.42
C THR A 26 -8.37 10.33 -11.92
N LYS A 27 -7.79 9.21 -12.40
CA LYS A 27 -8.16 7.86 -11.98
C LYS A 27 -6.96 7.12 -11.39
N PHE A 28 -7.15 6.51 -10.24
CA PHE A 28 -6.20 5.57 -9.64
C PHE A 28 -6.88 4.27 -9.23
N TYR A 29 -6.08 3.24 -8.94
CA TYR A 29 -6.56 1.96 -8.44
C TYR A 29 -5.94 1.68 -7.07
N VAL A 30 -6.76 1.18 -6.16
CA VAL A 30 -6.33 0.63 -4.89
C VAL A 30 -6.51 -0.88 -4.96
N VAL A 31 -5.42 -1.60 -4.73
CA VAL A 31 -5.37 -3.06 -4.77
C VAL A 31 -5.19 -3.59 -3.36
N GLY A 32 -6.17 -4.35 -2.89
CA GLY A 32 -6.07 -5.10 -1.64
C GLY A 32 -5.54 -6.50 -1.92
N PHE A 33 -4.67 -6.99 -1.06
CA PHE A 33 -4.07 -8.31 -1.18
C PHE A 33 -3.70 -8.86 0.19
N GLU A 34 -3.58 -10.18 0.27
CA GLU A 34 -3.09 -10.89 1.45
C GLU A 34 -1.57 -11.07 1.36
N ILE A 35 -0.89 -10.88 2.48
CA ILE A 35 0.54 -11.11 2.66
C ILE A 35 0.73 -12.22 3.68
N ASP A 36 1.72 -13.06 3.45
CA ASP A 36 2.16 -14.10 4.37
C ASP A 36 2.65 -13.50 5.70
N ASP A 37 2.24 -14.11 6.82
CA ASP A 37 2.55 -13.59 8.16
C ASP A 37 4.07 -13.48 8.41
N GLU A 38 4.86 -14.37 7.81
CA GLU A 38 6.32 -14.33 7.90
C GLU A 38 6.88 -13.04 7.28
N ILE A 39 6.38 -12.65 6.11
CA ILE A 39 6.77 -11.40 5.45
C ILE A 39 6.29 -10.19 6.26
N LEU A 40 5.04 -10.25 6.76
CA LEU A 40 4.46 -9.19 7.58
C LEU A 40 5.20 -8.97 8.92
N SER A 41 5.81 -10.03 9.46
CA SER A 41 6.60 -9.97 10.69
C SER A 41 7.91 -9.18 10.51
N GLY A 42 8.50 -9.27 9.32
CA GLY A 42 9.73 -8.55 8.94
C GLY A 42 9.49 -7.13 8.41
N ALA A 43 8.23 -6.75 8.19
CA ALA A 43 7.88 -5.44 7.64
C ALA A 43 8.25 -4.30 8.60
N TYR A 44 8.80 -3.22 8.06
CA TYR A 44 9.01 -1.98 8.81
C TYR A 44 7.68 -1.24 8.96
N LYS A 45 7.27 -0.96 10.20
CA LYS A 45 5.96 -0.39 10.51
C LYS A 45 6.11 1.03 11.04
N VAL A 46 5.39 1.97 10.45
CA VAL A 46 5.35 3.36 10.89
C VAL A 46 3.92 3.71 11.25
N LYS A 47 3.75 4.26 12.46
CA LYS A 47 2.45 4.76 12.90
C LYS A 47 2.25 6.19 12.45
N ASN A 48 1.06 6.48 11.94
CA ASN A 48 0.62 7.83 11.58
C ASN A 48 1.62 8.62 10.70
N LEU A 49 2.08 8.02 9.60
CA LEU A 49 2.99 8.70 8.66
C LEU A 49 2.23 9.81 7.92
N ASP A 50 2.70 11.04 8.02
CA ASP A 50 2.18 12.22 7.31
C ASP A 50 0.64 12.43 7.44
N ALA A 51 0.09 12.05 8.60
CA ALA A 51 -1.34 12.04 8.91
C ALA A 51 -2.19 11.13 8.00
N ILE A 52 -1.58 10.24 7.22
CA ILE A 52 -2.23 9.34 6.25
C ILE A 52 -2.58 7.99 6.89
N GLY A 53 -2.12 7.75 8.13
CA GLY A 53 -2.43 6.55 8.90
C GLY A 53 -1.22 5.65 9.09
N ASP A 54 -1.48 4.42 9.50
CA ASP A 54 -0.45 3.43 9.75
C ASP A 54 -0.02 2.78 8.43
N VAL A 55 1.28 2.77 8.17
CA VAL A 55 1.87 2.25 6.95
C VAL A 55 2.92 1.20 7.26
N LEU A 56 3.17 0.35 6.27
CA LEU A 56 4.22 -0.65 6.32
C LEU A 56 5.10 -0.58 5.07
N ALA A 57 6.39 -0.84 5.24
CA ALA A 57 7.35 -0.99 4.16
C ALA A 57 7.89 -2.42 4.17
N ILE A 58 7.84 -3.06 2.99
CA ILE A 58 8.36 -4.41 2.79
C ILE A 58 9.44 -4.35 1.71
N ASP A 59 10.52 -5.10 1.91
CA ASP A 59 11.58 -5.25 0.92
C ASP A 59 11.06 -5.94 -0.35
N ALA A 60 11.38 -5.39 -1.52
CA ALA A 60 10.91 -5.92 -2.80
C ALA A 60 11.42 -7.35 -3.07
N GLY A 61 12.60 -7.71 -2.56
CA GLY A 61 13.12 -9.08 -2.66
C GLY A 61 12.24 -10.08 -1.91
N GLN A 62 11.75 -9.72 -0.71
CA GLN A 62 10.81 -10.56 0.03
C GLN A 62 9.46 -10.67 -0.66
N LEU A 63 8.95 -9.57 -1.23
CA LEU A 63 7.69 -9.59 -1.99
C LEU A 63 7.77 -10.47 -3.24
N ASN A 64 8.91 -10.48 -3.94
CA ASN A 64 9.08 -11.29 -5.14
C ASN A 64 9.22 -12.80 -4.86
N ASN A 65 9.49 -13.17 -3.61
CA ASN A 65 9.61 -14.56 -3.19
C ASN A 65 8.26 -15.18 -2.77
N SER A 66 7.19 -14.39 -2.76
CA SER A 66 5.82 -14.88 -2.55
C SER A 66 4.89 -14.41 -3.66
N ILE A 67 3.82 -15.16 -3.90
CA ILE A 67 2.76 -14.74 -4.80
C ILE A 67 1.59 -14.29 -3.92
N PRO A 68 1.35 -12.98 -3.79
CA PRO A 68 0.24 -12.50 -2.98
C PRO A 68 -1.10 -12.85 -3.63
N THR A 69 -2.10 -13.13 -2.79
CA THR A 69 -3.49 -13.31 -3.25
C THR A 69 -4.17 -11.94 -3.30
N VAL A 70 -4.53 -11.49 -4.49
CA VAL A 70 -5.31 -10.25 -4.65
C VAL A 70 -6.74 -10.48 -4.15
N THR A 71 -7.18 -9.67 -3.19
CA THR A 71 -8.52 -9.77 -2.59
C THR A 71 -9.48 -8.74 -3.13
N SER A 72 -8.98 -7.59 -3.62
CA SER A 72 -9.82 -6.56 -4.21
C SER A 72 -9.05 -5.65 -5.16
N ILE A 73 -9.76 -5.12 -6.16
CA ILE A 73 -9.27 -4.07 -7.05
C ILE A 73 -10.38 -3.02 -7.16
N ASN A 74 -10.12 -1.83 -6.63
CA ASN A 74 -11.08 -0.74 -6.58
C ASN A 74 -10.52 0.46 -7.32
N SER A 75 -11.25 0.97 -8.30
CA SER A 75 -10.86 2.21 -8.97
C SER A 75 -11.49 3.42 -8.29
N GLN A 76 -10.69 4.46 -8.09
CA GLN A 76 -11.14 5.76 -7.61
C GLN A 76 -10.93 6.82 -8.69
N ARG A 77 -11.87 7.76 -8.78
CA ARG A 77 -11.77 8.91 -9.68
C ARG A 77 -11.80 10.19 -8.86
N VAL A 78 -10.69 10.93 -8.89
CA VAL A 78 -10.56 12.27 -8.34
C VAL A 78 -11.25 13.24 -9.30
N LYS A 79 -12.14 14.08 -8.78
CA LYS A 79 -12.81 15.15 -9.55
C LYS A 79 -12.05 16.45 -9.44
#